data_AF-W2TBG2-F1
#
_entry.id   AF-W2TBG2-F1
#
_cell.length_a   1.000
_cell.length_b   1.000
_cell.length_c   1.000
_cell.angle_alpha   90.00
_cell.angle_beta   90.00
_cell.angle_gamma   90.00
#
_symmetry.space_group_name_H-M   'P 1'
#
loop_
_entity.id
_entity.type
_entity.pdbx_description
1 polymer ?
#
loop_
_entity_poly.entity_id
_entity_poly.type
_entity_poly.pdbx_seq_one_letter_code
_entity_poly.pdbx_strand_id
1 'polypeptide(L)'
;MKSNDVTQWEATIKHELIHAFVFSTTLYTKYQGITRTSTKEGSMVLVPGVIERFKRVDWESAAGIVSHDVYMMVTPKVREEARKHFQCPDLEGAEIENQGGPATAGVHWEKRVFENEAMTGVATQVYALSRITLALFEDSGWYQVNYNKAEPMSWGHELGCKFAKQSCLTWMRTNPNNPYPFCTVVGDKRCSTNRRAKVTCNLMTDSMNVSSEYDYNVPNLYRDLDGHSVHGYGNLPTADYCPYYRVYGDFSSQDKGSDTRCTYPDNMNYNNYSLEVTLPRYGA
;
A
#
# COMPACT_ATOMS: atom_id res chain seq x y z
N MET A 1 -17.50 16.03 19.80
CA MET A 1 -16.50 15.30 19.00
C MET A 1 -16.93 15.36 17.55
N LYS A 2 -16.08 15.80 16.61
CA LYS A 2 -16.46 15.82 15.18
C LYS A 2 -16.48 14.37 14.66
N SER A 3 -17.38 14.01 13.73
CA SER A 3 -17.55 12.61 13.31
C SER A 3 -16.26 11.98 12.77
N ASN A 4 -15.39 12.77 12.13
CA ASN A 4 -14.11 12.30 11.60
C ASN A 4 -13.11 11.88 12.70
N ASP A 5 -13.16 12.52 13.87
CA ASP A 5 -12.29 12.13 14.99
C ASP A 5 -12.66 10.72 15.47
N VAL A 6 -13.96 10.44 15.61
CA VAL A 6 -14.49 9.14 16.05
C VAL A 6 -14.02 8.01 15.13
N THR A 7 -14.11 8.21 13.81
CA THR A 7 -13.70 7.20 12.81
C THR A 7 -12.20 6.91 12.88
N GLN A 8 -11.37 7.93 13.10
CA GLN A 8 -9.92 7.74 13.27
C GLN A 8 -9.60 6.96 14.55
N TRP A 9 -10.24 7.29 15.68
CA TRP A 9 -10.08 6.53 16.93
C TRP A 9 -10.51 5.07 16.77
N GLU A 10 -11.64 4.82 16.10
CA GLU A 10 -12.11 3.47 15.84
C GLU A 10 -11.10 2.66 15.01
N ALA A 11 -10.54 3.26 13.96
CA ALA A 11 -9.52 2.62 13.14
C ALA A 11 -8.25 2.30 13.94
N THR A 12 -7.75 3.25 14.73
CA THR A 12 -6.58 3.02 15.60
C THR A 12 -6.83 1.94 16.63
N ILE A 13 -8.00 1.92 17.28
CA ILE A 13 -8.34 0.87 18.26
C ILE A 13 -8.37 -0.50 17.58
N LYS A 14 -8.99 -0.61 16.39
CA LYS A 14 -8.99 -1.86 15.63
C LYS A 14 -7.57 -2.31 15.28
N HIS A 15 -6.71 -1.39 14.84
CA HIS A 15 -5.31 -1.66 14.51
C HIS A 15 -4.55 -2.27 15.70
N GLU A 16 -4.60 -1.63 16.86
CA GLU A 16 -3.92 -2.11 18.07
C GLU A 16 -4.48 -3.45 18.58
N LEU A 17 -5.79 -3.66 18.43
CA LEU A 17 -6.41 -4.95 18.76
C LEU A 17 -5.92 -6.06 17.83
N ILE A 18 -5.70 -5.79 16.55
CA ILE A 18 -5.19 -6.78 15.60
C ILE A 18 -3.76 -7.20 15.96
N HIS A 19 -2.90 -6.27 16.40
CA HIS A 19 -1.59 -6.63 16.96
C HIS A 19 -1.70 -7.56 18.16
N ALA A 20 -2.59 -7.24 19.10
CA ALA A 20 -2.81 -8.05 20.30
C ALA A 20 -3.36 -9.44 19.98
N PHE A 21 -4.12 -9.58 18.90
CA PHE A 21 -4.78 -10.83 18.55
C PHE A 21 -3.97 -11.73 17.63
N VAL A 22 -3.31 -11.19 16.60
CA VAL A 22 -2.69 -12.02 15.56
C VAL A 22 -1.39 -11.44 15.04
N PHE A 23 -1.31 -10.12 14.82
CA PHE A 23 -0.23 -9.53 14.04
C PHE A 23 0.93 -9.04 14.92
N SER A 24 1.67 -9.97 15.54
CA SER A 24 2.82 -9.64 16.42
C SER A 24 3.91 -10.70 16.34
N THR A 25 5.18 -10.26 16.44
CA THR A 25 6.36 -11.15 16.46
C THR A 25 6.32 -12.19 17.58
N THR A 26 5.64 -11.90 18.70
CA THR A 26 5.51 -12.83 19.84
C THR A 26 4.41 -13.89 19.65
N LEU A 27 3.57 -13.72 18.61
CA LEU A 27 2.43 -14.57 18.30
C LEU A 27 2.72 -15.57 17.18
N TYR A 28 3.57 -15.23 16.21
CA TYR A 28 3.82 -16.07 15.02
C TYR A 28 4.28 -17.50 15.34
N THR A 29 5.14 -17.68 16.34
CA THR A 29 5.60 -19.02 16.76
C THR A 29 4.54 -19.85 17.50
N LYS A 30 3.39 -19.23 17.80
CA LYS A 30 2.25 -19.85 18.48
C LYS A 30 1.11 -20.20 17.52
N TYR A 31 1.21 -19.81 16.25
CA TYR A 31 0.23 -20.19 15.23
C TYR A 31 0.11 -21.70 15.15
N GLN A 32 -1.10 -22.21 14.95
CA GLN A 32 -1.34 -23.65 14.95
C GLN A 32 -0.62 -24.32 13.78
N GLY A 33 0.06 -25.43 14.05
CA GLY A 33 0.78 -26.19 13.02
C GLY A 33 2.15 -25.61 12.61
N ILE A 34 2.61 -24.54 13.26
CA ILE A 34 3.89 -23.87 12.95
C ILE A 34 5.02 -24.33 13.88
N THR A 35 6.25 -24.28 13.38
CA THR A 35 7.46 -24.56 14.16
C THR A 35 7.70 -23.47 15.22
N ARG A 36 8.12 -23.85 16.43
CA ARG A 36 8.41 -22.88 17.51
C ARG A 36 9.79 -22.22 17.41
N THR A 37 10.47 -22.42 16.29
CA THR A 37 11.80 -21.87 16.03
C THR A 37 11.66 -20.56 15.26
N SER A 38 12.33 -19.52 15.75
CA SER A 38 12.40 -18.23 15.08
C SER A 38 13.85 -17.77 14.95
N THR A 39 14.16 -17.07 13.87
CA THR A 39 15.48 -16.45 13.66
C THR A 39 15.30 -14.94 13.55
N LYS A 40 16.13 -14.18 14.26
CA LYS A 40 16.12 -12.72 14.18
C LYS A 40 17.09 -12.24 13.10
N GLU A 41 16.62 -11.44 12.15
CA GLU A 41 17.43 -10.77 11.13
C GLU A 41 17.17 -9.26 11.20
N GLY A 42 18.07 -8.51 11.83
CA GLY A 42 17.87 -7.07 12.06
C GLY A 42 16.61 -6.80 12.89
N SER A 43 15.66 -6.07 12.31
CA SER A 43 14.35 -5.78 12.90
C SER A 43 13.31 -6.88 12.65
N MET A 44 13.59 -7.84 11.77
CA MET A 44 12.65 -8.90 11.38
C MET A 44 12.81 -10.15 12.26
N VAL A 45 11.69 -10.85 12.47
CA VAL A 45 11.65 -12.17 13.09
C VAL A 45 11.09 -13.16 12.08
N LEU A 46 11.96 -14.04 11.58
CA LEU A 46 11.60 -15.07 10.62
C LEU A 46 11.11 -16.31 11.36
N VAL A 47 10.00 -16.86 10.89
CA VAL A 47 9.40 -18.09 11.40
C VAL A 47 9.05 -18.95 10.19
N PRO A 48 9.75 -20.07 9.96
CA PRO A 48 9.53 -20.91 8.79
C PRO A 48 8.05 -21.30 8.64
N GLY A 49 7.48 -21.08 7.44
CA GLY A 49 6.07 -21.29 7.15
C GLY A 49 5.13 -20.16 7.59
N VAL A 50 5.62 -19.10 8.24
CA VAL A 50 4.85 -17.88 8.57
C VAL A 50 5.47 -16.65 7.96
N ILE A 51 6.72 -16.33 8.30
CA ILE A 51 7.46 -15.18 7.74
C ILE A 51 8.76 -15.68 7.15
N GLU A 52 8.94 -15.43 5.86
CA GLU A 52 10.11 -15.83 5.10
C GLU A 52 10.65 -14.66 4.28
N ARG A 53 11.97 -14.66 4.06
CA ARG A 53 12.67 -13.67 3.24
C ARG A 53 12.79 -14.17 1.80
N PHE A 54 12.50 -13.29 0.85
CA PHE A 54 12.69 -13.50 -0.57
C PHE A 54 13.57 -12.40 -1.14
N LYS A 55 14.32 -12.71 -2.20
CA LYS A 55 15.14 -11.73 -2.92
C LYS A 55 14.52 -11.46 -4.29
N ARG A 56 14.16 -10.21 -4.54
CA ARG A 56 13.83 -9.71 -5.88
C ARG A 56 15.14 -9.39 -6.59
N VAL A 57 15.31 -9.89 -7.82
CA VAL A 57 16.54 -9.72 -8.62
C VAL A 57 16.34 -8.80 -9.82
N ASP A 58 15.13 -8.28 -9.95
CA ASP A 58 14.58 -7.48 -11.04
C ASP A 58 14.03 -6.14 -10.50
N TRP A 59 14.58 -5.66 -9.39
CA TRP A 59 14.21 -4.39 -8.78
C TRP A 59 14.87 -3.23 -9.53
N GLU A 60 14.11 -2.45 -10.29
CA GLU A 60 14.64 -1.33 -11.07
C GLU A 60 14.81 -0.10 -10.16
N SER A 61 15.99 0.50 -10.20
CA SER A 61 16.32 1.80 -9.61
C SER A 61 17.09 2.68 -10.62
N ALA A 62 17.39 3.93 -10.25
CA ALA A 62 18.18 4.85 -11.06
C ALA A 62 19.61 4.33 -11.32
N ALA A 63 20.14 3.48 -10.43
CA ALA A 63 21.43 2.82 -10.59
C ALA A 63 21.39 1.58 -11.50
N GLY A 64 20.21 1.20 -12.00
CA GLY A 64 19.97 0.00 -12.79
C GLY A 64 19.18 -1.07 -12.02
N ILE A 65 19.31 -2.32 -12.44
CA ILE A 65 18.65 -3.44 -11.76
C ILE A 65 19.49 -3.84 -10.55
N VAL A 66 18.88 -3.84 -9.37
CA VAL A 66 19.51 -4.22 -8.10
C VAL A 66 18.79 -5.40 -7.47
N SER A 67 19.46 -6.06 -6.51
CA SER A 67 18.79 -7.03 -5.65
C SER A 67 18.09 -6.31 -4.50
N HIS A 68 16.87 -6.70 -4.18
CA HIS A 68 16.09 -6.14 -3.09
C HIS A 68 15.47 -7.26 -2.25
N ASP A 69 15.64 -7.20 -0.92
CA ASP A 69 15.12 -8.22 -0.01
C ASP A 69 13.73 -7.80 0.48
N VAL A 70 12.76 -8.69 0.30
CA VAL A 70 11.38 -8.54 0.77
C VAL A 70 11.05 -9.62 1.77
N TYR A 71 10.14 -9.33 2.69
CA TYR A 71 9.68 -10.26 3.70
C TYR A 71 8.19 -10.54 3.48
N MET A 72 7.81 -11.81 3.50
CA MET A 72 6.47 -12.24 3.11
C MET A 72 5.84 -13.03 4.25
N MET A 73 4.56 -12.76 4.51
CA MET A 73 3.70 -13.64 5.25
C MET A 73 3.22 -14.75 4.33
N VAL A 74 3.78 -15.94 4.51
CA VAL A 74 3.65 -17.07 3.58
C VAL A 74 2.59 -18.09 3.99
N THR A 75 1.81 -17.79 5.03
CA THR A 75 0.76 -18.70 5.53
C THR A 75 -0.29 -18.97 4.44
N PRO A 76 -0.94 -20.15 4.44
CA PRO A 76 -1.69 -20.63 3.28
C PRO A 76 -2.82 -19.70 2.83
N LYS A 77 -3.64 -19.20 3.76
CA LYS A 77 -4.78 -18.36 3.44
C LYS A 77 -4.37 -16.93 3.09
N VAL A 78 -3.38 -16.37 3.79
CA VAL A 78 -2.81 -15.06 3.46
C VAL A 78 -2.25 -15.08 2.04
N ARG A 79 -1.49 -16.11 1.68
CA ARG A 79 -0.98 -16.30 0.31
C ARG A 79 -2.13 -16.41 -0.69
N GLU A 80 -3.15 -17.20 -0.42
CA GLU A 80 -4.31 -17.36 -1.30
C GLU A 80 -5.00 -16.01 -1.57
N GLU A 81 -5.30 -15.25 -0.51
CA GLU A 81 -5.99 -13.96 -0.64
C GLU A 81 -5.12 -12.87 -1.26
N ALA A 82 -3.81 -12.85 -0.98
CA ALA A 82 -2.87 -11.95 -1.65
C ALA A 82 -2.80 -12.23 -3.17
N ARG A 83 -2.70 -13.51 -3.57
CA ARG A 83 -2.71 -13.90 -5.00
C ARG A 83 -3.98 -13.48 -5.71
N LYS A 84 -5.15 -13.65 -5.06
CA LYS A 84 -6.44 -13.19 -5.59
C LYS A 84 -6.48 -11.68 -5.71
N HIS A 85 -6.09 -10.97 -4.64
CA HIS A 85 -6.13 -9.51 -4.59
C HIS A 85 -5.32 -8.90 -5.72
N PHE A 86 -4.07 -9.34 -5.93
CA PHE A 86 -3.21 -8.79 -6.98
C PHE A 86 -3.42 -9.43 -8.36
N GLN A 87 -4.19 -10.51 -8.51
CA GLN A 87 -4.16 -11.39 -9.69
C GLN A 87 -2.74 -11.85 -10.06
N CYS A 88 -2.00 -12.33 -9.06
CA CYS A 88 -0.64 -12.80 -9.24
C CYS A 88 -0.48 -14.24 -8.71
N PRO A 89 -0.66 -15.28 -9.55
CA PRO A 89 -0.72 -16.68 -9.10
C PRO A 89 0.57 -17.23 -8.46
N ASP A 90 1.73 -16.66 -8.79
CA ASP A 90 3.04 -17.08 -8.29
C ASP A 90 3.54 -16.23 -7.10
N LEU A 91 2.70 -15.33 -6.57
CA LEU A 91 3.06 -14.53 -5.40
C LEU A 91 3.29 -15.43 -4.17
N GLU A 92 4.34 -15.18 -3.41
CA GLU A 92 4.81 -16.06 -2.34
C GLU A 92 4.00 -15.90 -1.04
N GLY A 93 3.36 -14.73 -0.85
CA GLY A 93 2.62 -14.36 0.35
C GLY A 93 2.09 -12.93 0.27
N ALA A 94 1.78 -12.35 1.43
CA ALA A 94 1.55 -10.91 1.56
C ALA A 94 2.81 -10.23 2.11
N GLU A 95 3.27 -9.17 1.46
CA GLU A 95 4.49 -8.46 1.84
C GLU A 95 4.34 -7.73 3.18
N ILE A 96 5.38 -7.80 3.99
CA ILE A 96 5.44 -7.25 5.34
C ILE A 96 6.43 -6.10 5.33
N GLU A 97 6.06 -5.03 6.02
CA GLU A 97 6.89 -3.85 6.22
C GLU A 97 8.27 -4.22 6.76
N ASN A 98 9.31 -3.68 6.13
CA ASN A 98 10.72 -3.91 6.50
C ASN A 98 11.44 -2.61 6.93
N GLN A 99 10.79 -1.44 6.84
CA GLN A 99 11.31 -0.14 7.26
C GLN A 99 10.62 0.35 8.55
N GLY A 100 10.94 1.57 9.00
CA GLY A 100 10.31 2.19 10.19
C GLY A 100 10.79 1.64 11.56
N GLY A 101 11.78 0.74 11.58
CA GLY A 101 12.39 0.21 12.80
C GLY A 101 11.61 -0.92 13.49
N PRO A 102 12.05 -1.38 14.69
CA PRO A 102 11.49 -2.58 15.33
C PRO A 102 10.01 -2.52 15.74
N ALA A 103 9.45 -1.31 15.85
CA ALA A 103 8.03 -1.12 16.17
C ALA A 103 7.13 -1.19 14.93
N THR A 104 7.72 -1.12 13.73
CA THR A 104 6.98 -1.08 12.47
C THR A 104 7.26 -2.34 11.65
N ALA A 105 8.53 -2.66 11.47
CA ALA A 105 8.97 -3.79 10.67
C ALA A 105 8.52 -5.12 11.27
N GLY A 106 8.02 -6.02 10.43
CA GLY A 106 7.65 -7.38 10.84
C GLY A 106 6.29 -7.51 11.51
N VAL A 107 5.56 -6.43 11.76
CA VAL A 107 4.23 -6.45 12.40
C VAL A 107 3.16 -5.68 11.62
N HIS A 108 3.52 -5.15 10.44
CA HIS A 108 2.61 -4.43 9.55
C HIS A 108 2.74 -4.94 8.12
N TRP A 109 1.70 -4.73 7.31
CA TRP A 109 1.77 -4.93 5.88
C TRP A 109 2.58 -3.83 5.19
N GLU A 110 3.30 -4.21 4.15
CA GLU A 110 4.11 -3.30 3.33
C GLU A 110 3.24 -2.21 2.68
N LYS A 111 3.51 -0.94 3.00
CA LYS A 111 2.63 0.15 2.57
C LYS A 111 2.69 0.37 1.06
N ARG A 112 3.82 0.08 0.39
CA ARG A 112 3.94 0.21 -1.08
C ARG A 112 2.85 -0.58 -1.80
N VAL A 113 2.59 -1.82 -1.37
CA VAL A 113 1.63 -2.71 -2.04
C VAL A 113 0.26 -2.77 -1.38
N PHE A 114 0.11 -2.26 -0.15
CA PHE A 114 -1.14 -2.33 0.60
C PHE A 114 -1.71 -1.00 1.11
N GLU A 115 -1.05 0.15 0.92
CA GLU A 115 -1.39 1.52 1.35
C GLU A 115 -2.55 1.73 2.33
N ASN A 116 -3.78 1.46 1.90
CA ASN A 116 -5.02 1.71 2.64
C ASN A 116 -5.54 0.51 3.46
N GLU A 117 -4.71 -0.52 3.66
CA GLU A 117 -4.99 -1.64 4.55
C GLU A 117 -4.86 -1.20 6.02
N ALA A 118 -5.76 -1.70 6.87
CA ALA A 118 -5.84 -1.38 8.29
C ALA A 118 -4.54 -1.58 9.08
N MET A 119 -3.68 -2.50 8.67
CA MET A 119 -2.43 -2.90 9.33
C MET A 119 -1.18 -2.44 8.58
N THR A 120 -1.26 -1.34 7.81
CA THR A 120 -0.04 -0.65 7.33
C THR A 120 0.55 0.21 8.46
N GLY A 121 1.89 0.31 8.52
CA GLY A 121 2.60 0.92 9.66
C GLY A 121 2.48 2.45 9.77
N VAL A 122 1.82 3.11 8.82
CA VAL A 122 1.55 4.56 8.85
C VAL A 122 0.08 4.80 8.58
N ALA A 123 -0.57 5.34 9.61
CA ALA A 123 -1.94 5.82 9.59
C ALA A 123 -2.27 6.58 8.30
N THR A 124 -3.31 6.13 7.60
CA THR A 124 -3.88 6.79 6.42
C THR A 124 -5.29 7.31 6.74
N GLN A 125 -5.97 7.92 5.77
CA GLN A 125 -7.33 8.45 6.01
C GLN A 125 -8.41 7.40 5.70
N VAL A 126 -8.03 6.29 5.05
CA VAL A 126 -8.93 5.20 4.67
C VAL A 126 -8.28 3.89 5.11
N TYR A 127 -8.91 3.16 6.02
CA TYR A 127 -8.44 1.86 6.49
C TYR A 127 -9.44 0.80 6.03
N ALA A 128 -8.97 -0.20 5.31
CA ALA A 128 -9.73 -1.38 4.96
C ALA A 128 -9.25 -2.54 5.82
N LEU A 129 -10.13 -3.07 6.68
CA LEU A 129 -9.96 -4.40 7.25
C LEU A 129 -10.18 -5.43 6.13
N SER A 130 -9.12 -5.70 5.39
CA SER A 130 -9.18 -6.43 4.14
C SER A 130 -9.34 -7.94 4.33
N ARG A 131 -9.62 -8.64 3.24
CA ARG A 131 -9.56 -10.12 3.21
C ARG A 131 -8.18 -10.66 3.60
N ILE A 132 -7.11 -9.89 3.43
CA ILE A 132 -5.73 -10.31 3.74
C ILE A 132 -5.51 -10.34 5.26
N THR A 133 -5.90 -9.28 5.98
CA THR A 133 -5.86 -9.29 7.44
C THR A 133 -6.80 -10.34 8.02
N LEU A 134 -8.01 -10.49 7.46
CA LEU A 134 -8.92 -11.56 7.86
C LEU A 134 -8.32 -12.96 7.64
N ALA A 135 -7.57 -13.17 6.55
CA ALA A 135 -6.85 -14.42 6.33
C ALA A 135 -5.75 -14.68 7.37
N LEU A 136 -5.10 -13.63 7.86
CA LEU A 136 -4.15 -13.76 8.97
C LEU A 136 -4.83 -14.26 10.25
N PHE A 137 -6.05 -13.80 10.54
CA PHE A 137 -6.84 -14.34 11.65
C PHE A 137 -7.14 -15.83 11.49
N GLU A 138 -7.52 -16.27 10.30
CA GLU A 138 -7.80 -17.68 10.03
C GLU A 138 -6.53 -18.54 10.13
N ASP A 139 -5.43 -18.11 9.52
CA ASP A 139 -4.16 -18.84 9.51
C ASP A 139 -3.50 -18.93 10.90
N SER A 140 -3.85 -18.05 11.84
CA SER A 140 -3.42 -18.21 13.24
C SER A 140 -3.93 -19.52 13.88
N GLY A 141 -5.06 -20.02 13.38
CA GLY A 141 -5.81 -21.17 13.93
C GLY A 141 -6.66 -20.84 15.16
N TRP A 142 -6.68 -19.58 15.63
CA TRP A 142 -7.42 -19.18 16.84
C TRP A 142 -8.84 -18.70 16.55
N TYR A 143 -9.12 -18.33 15.30
CA TYR A 143 -10.36 -17.64 14.93
C TYR A 143 -11.04 -18.31 13.74
N GLN A 144 -12.37 -18.28 13.75
CA GLN A 144 -13.18 -18.55 12.57
C GLN A 144 -13.59 -17.21 11.96
N VAL A 145 -13.36 -17.07 10.66
CA VAL A 145 -13.43 -15.77 9.99
C VAL A 145 -14.58 -15.71 9.00
N ASN A 146 -15.34 -14.61 9.07
CA ASN A 146 -16.41 -14.33 8.10
C ASN A 146 -15.93 -13.29 7.08
N TYR A 147 -15.42 -13.77 5.94
CA TYR A 147 -14.94 -12.88 4.87
C TYR A 147 -16.00 -11.99 4.23
N ASN A 148 -17.30 -12.25 4.44
CA ASN A 148 -18.35 -11.34 3.95
C ASN A 148 -18.36 -9.99 4.71
N LYS A 149 -17.58 -9.89 5.79
CA LYS A 149 -17.36 -8.66 6.55
C LYS A 149 -16.07 -7.93 6.16
N ALA A 150 -15.31 -8.46 5.20
CA ALA A 150 -14.12 -7.79 4.70
C ALA A 150 -14.49 -6.46 4.04
N GLU A 151 -13.70 -5.43 4.31
CA GLU A 151 -13.83 -4.15 3.65
C GLU A 151 -13.10 -4.17 2.30
N PRO A 152 -13.67 -3.55 1.25
CA PRO A 152 -13.03 -3.53 -0.06
C PRO A 152 -11.77 -2.66 -0.03
N MET A 153 -10.69 -3.18 -0.59
CA MET A 153 -9.42 -2.48 -0.76
C MET A 153 -9.16 -2.31 -2.26
N SER A 154 -9.14 -1.08 -2.76
CA SER A 154 -8.91 -0.81 -4.19
C SER A 154 -7.42 -0.73 -4.55
N TRP A 155 -6.56 -0.42 -3.58
CA TRP A 155 -5.12 -0.34 -3.81
C TRP A 155 -4.55 -1.71 -4.16
N GLY A 156 -3.80 -1.80 -5.26
CA GLY A 156 -3.19 -3.07 -5.70
C GLY A 156 -4.15 -4.09 -6.32
N HIS A 157 -5.47 -3.88 -6.23
CA HIS A 157 -6.46 -4.84 -6.70
C HIS A 157 -6.32 -5.07 -8.21
N GLU A 158 -6.06 -6.32 -8.60
CA GLU A 158 -5.91 -6.78 -9.99
C GLU A 158 -4.79 -6.08 -10.78
N LEU A 159 -3.80 -5.50 -10.11
CA LEU A 159 -2.68 -4.81 -10.76
C LEU A 159 -1.56 -5.76 -11.23
N GLY A 160 -1.67 -7.05 -10.96
CA GLY A 160 -0.79 -8.09 -11.44
C GLY A 160 0.57 -8.18 -10.73
N CYS A 161 1.37 -9.15 -11.16
CA CYS A 161 2.65 -9.47 -10.52
C CYS A 161 3.70 -8.36 -10.61
N LYS A 162 3.68 -7.53 -11.66
CA LYS A 162 4.63 -6.41 -11.77
C LYS A 162 4.44 -5.41 -10.64
N PHE A 163 3.18 -5.09 -10.30
CA PHE A 163 2.88 -4.22 -9.17
C PHE A 163 3.31 -4.87 -7.84
N ALA A 164 2.96 -6.14 -7.64
CA ALA A 164 3.18 -6.82 -6.37
C ALA A 164 4.64 -7.17 -6.09
N LYS A 165 5.45 -7.47 -7.13
CA LYS A 165 6.79 -8.06 -6.97
C LYS A 165 7.95 -7.13 -7.32
N GLN A 166 7.72 -6.10 -8.14
CA GLN A 166 8.78 -5.22 -8.64
C GLN A 166 8.67 -3.81 -8.06
N SER A 167 9.68 -2.97 -8.35
CA SER A 167 9.71 -1.59 -7.88
C SER A 167 8.59 -0.75 -8.51
N CYS A 168 8.19 0.33 -7.84
CA CYS A 168 7.27 1.29 -8.41
C CYS A 168 7.85 1.99 -9.65
N LEU A 169 9.18 2.07 -9.81
CA LEU A 169 9.79 2.52 -11.04
C LEU A 169 9.38 1.63 -12.23
N THR A 170 9.50 0.31 -12.09
CA THR A 170 9.07 -0.64 -13.12
C THR A 170 7.59 -0.47 -13.45
N TRP A 171 6.75 -0.28 -12.42
CA TRP A 171 5.32 -0.01 -12.61
C TRP A 171 5.06 1.28 -13.39
N MET A 172 5.65 2.40 -12.97
CA MET A 172 5.44 3.70 -13.60
C MET A 172 5.92 3.71 -15.06
N ARG A 173 7.03 3.02 -15.36
CA ARG A 173 7.53 2.88 -16.73
C ARG A 173 6.68 1.99 -17.62
N THR A 174 6.04 0.97 -17.04
CA THR A 174 5.14 0.07 -17.80
C THR A 174 3.74 0.67 -17.95
N ASN A 175 3.39 1.69 -17.18
CA ASN A 175 2.10 2.40 -17.23
C ASN A 175 2.28 3.91 -17.44
N PRO A 176 2.96 4.36 -18.52
CA PRO A 176 3.37 5.76 -18.69
C PRO A 176 2.20 6.74 -18.80
N ASN A 177 1.04 6.28 -19.30
CA ASN A 177 -0.14 7.12 -19.47
C ASN A 177 -0.97 7.26 -18.18
N ASN A 178 -0.91 6.26 -17.30
CA ASN A 178 -1.66 6.26 -16.05
C ASN A 178 -0.94 5.38 -15.01
N PRO A 179 0.07 5.93 -14.29
CA PRO A 179 0.82 5.18 -13.29
C PRO A 179 0.04 4.91 -12.00
N TYR A 180 -1.25 5.29 -11.92
CA TYR A 180 -2.09 5.09 -10.74
C TYR A 180 -2.01 3.64 -10.25
N PRO A 181 -1.84 3.39 -8.93
CA PRO A 181 -1.96 4.35 -7.83
C PRO A 181 -0.72 5.18 -7.52
N PHE A 182 0.42 4.91 -8.17
CA PHE A 182 1.61 5.75 -8.10
C PHE A 182 1.43 7.04 -8.93
N CYS A 183 2.32 8.01 -8.72
CA CYS A 183 2.26 9.31 -9.39
C CYS A 183 3.64 9.83 -9.77
N THR A 184 3.71 10.57 -10.87
CA THR A 184 4.96 11.10 -11.44
C THR A 184 5.01 12.62 -11.53
N VAL A 185 3.94 13.31 -11.14
CA VAL A 185 3.82 14.76 -11.29
C VAL A 185 3.67 15.42 -9.93
N VAL A 186 4.57 16.35 -9.62
CA VAL A 186 4.60 17.06 -8.33
C VAL A 186 3.31 17.86 -8.14
N GLY A 187 2.69 17.69 -6.98
CA GLY A 187 1.47 18.42 -6.62
C GLY A 187 0.23 18.06 -7.44
N ASP A 188 0.30 17.03 -8.29
CA ASP A 188 -0.84 16.60 -9.08
C ASP A 188 -1.99 16.13 -8.19
N LYS A 189 -3.21 16.47 -8.61
CA LYS A 189 -4.44 16.24 -7.87
C LYS A 189 -5.44 15.60 -8.80
N ARG A 190 -6.08 14.53 -8.31
CA ARG A 190 -7.13 13.84 -9.04
C ARG A 190 -8.15 13.24 -8.08
N CYS A 191 -9.17 12.63 -8.65
CA CYS A 191 -10.09 11.81 -7.90
C CYS A 191 -9.58 10.37 -7.81
N SER A 192 -9.83 9.73 -6.67
CA SER A 192 -9.71 8.28 -6.54
C SER A 192 -10.61 7.60 -7.59
N THR A 193 -10.25 6.36 -7.98
CA THR A 193 -10.99 5.59 -9.00
C THR A 193 -12.49 5.46 -8.68
N ASN A 194 -12.83 5.32 -7.40
CA ASN A 194 -14.22 5.23 -6.91
C ASN A 194 -14.87 6.61 -6.64
N ARG A 195 -14.18 7.72 -6.93
CA ARG A 195 -14.59 9.11 -6.66
C ARG A 195 -14.97 9.41 -5.21
N ARG A 196 -14.58 8.55 -4.26
CA ARG A 196 -14.83 8.76 -2.83
C ARG A 196 -13.88 9.75 -2.18
N ALA A 197 -12.78 10.10 -2.84
CA ALA A 197 -11.82 11.04 -2.31
C ALA A 197 -11.09 11.81 -3.42
N LYS A 198 -10.80 13.08 -3.15
CA LYS A 198 -9.72 13.85 -3.75
C LYS A 198 -8.39 13.31 -3.20
N VAL A 199 -7.46 13.06 -4.10
CA VAL A 199 -6.12 12.58 -3.78
C VAL A 199 -5.07 13.51 -4.40
N THR A 200 -3.96 13.65 -3.69
CA THR A 200 -2.81 14.47 -4.12
C THR A 200 -1.57 13.57 -4.16
N CYS A 201 -0.77 13.73 -5.20
CA CYS A 201 0.53 13.08 -5.32
C CYS A 201 1.45 13.52 -4.17
N ASN A 202 2.03 12.57 -3.44
CA ASN A 202 2.94 12.86 -2.32
C ASN A 202 4.42 13.00 -2.76
N LEU A 203 4.68 13.12 -4.06
CA LEU A 203 6.00 13.38 -4.61
C LEU A 203 6.53 14.73 -4.11
N MET A 204 7.71 14.72 -3.50
CA MET A 204 8.42 15.90 -3.02
C MET A 204 9.75 16.04 -3.75
N THR A 205 10.14 17.28 -4.07
CA THR A 205 11.41 17.60 -4.74
C THR A 205 12.54 17.95 -3.77
N ASP A 206 12.28 17.88 -2.47
CA ASP A 206 13.28 18.17 -1.45
C ASP A 206 14.39 17.12 -1.46
N SER A 207 15.60 17.54 -1.10
CA SER A 207 16.74 16.65 -0.99
C SER A 207 16.53 15.65 0.14
N MET A 208 16.30 14.40 -0.22
CA MET A 208 16.27 13.26 0.71
C MET A 208 17.51 12.39 0.47
N ASN A 209 18.12 11.93 1.55
CA ASN A 209 19.20 10.95 1.48
C ASN A 209 18.56 9.54 1.50
N VAL A 210 18.30 8.98 0.31
CA VAL A 210 17.75 7.63 0.15
C VAL A 210 18.83 6.67 -0.32
N SER A 211 18.70 5.39 0.05
CA SER A 211 19.54 4.33 -0.50
C SER A 211 19.34 4.22 -2.01
N SER A 212 20.37 3.82 -2.76
CA SER A 212 20.32 3.70 -4.22
C SER A 212 19.30 2.67 -4.74
N GLU A 213 18.82 1.76 -3.89
CA GLU A 213 17.75 0.82 -4.23
C GLU A 213 16.35 1.46 -4.23
N TYR A 214 16.18 2.59 -3.53
CA TYR A 214 14.96 3.38 -3.46
C TYR A 214 15.06 4.69 -4.25
N ASP A 215 16.19 4.92 -4.93
CA ASP A 215 16.32 6.02 -5.87
C ASP A 215 15.69 5.63 -7.20
N TYR A 216 14.57 6.26 -7.55
CA TYR A 216 13.84 6.00 -8.79
C TYR A 216 14.00 7.12 -9.82
N ASN A 217 14.93 8.06 -9.62
CA ASN A 217 15.11 9.23 -10.48
C ASN A 217 15.80 8.88 -11.81
N VAL A 218 15.02 8.37 -12.77
CA VAL A 218 15.46 8.20 -14.16
C VAL A 218 15.05 9.40 -15.04
N PRO A 219 15.75 9.65 -16.16
CA PRO A 219 15.44 10.79 -17.02
C PRO A 219 13.97 10.85 -17.43
N ASN A 220 13.36 12.03 -17.26
CA ASN A 220 11.99 12.35 -17.68
C ASN A 220 10.87 11.57 -16.98
N LEU A 221 11.16 10.85 -15.88
CA LEU A 221 10.14 10.18 -15.09
C LEU A 221 9.28 11.18 -14.33
N TYR A 222 9.91 11.99 -13.47
CA TYR A 222 9.22 12.95 -12.62
C TYR A 222 9.18 14.34 -13.24
N ARG A 223 8.04 15.02 -13.09
CA ARG A 223 7.81 16.35 -13.64
C ARG A 223 7.10 17.27 -12.67
N ASP A 224 7.25 18.58 -12.84
CA ASP A 224 6.37 19.57 -12.25
C ASP A 224 5.07 19.74 -13.07
N LEU A 225 4.17 20.62 -12.62
CA LEU A 225 2.91 20.91 -13.30
C LEU A 225 3.10 21.62 -14.66
N ASP A 226 4.25 22.26 -14.88
CA ASP A 226 4.63 22.92 -16.12
C ASP A 226 5.31 21.96 -17.12
N GLY A 227 5.54 20.71 -16.70
CA GLY A 227 6.11 19.63 -17.51
C GLY A 227 7.64 19.56 -17.49
N HIS A 228 8.32 20.39 -16.70
CA HIS A 228 9.77 20.34 -16.55
C HIS A 228 10.18 19.10 -15.76
N SER A 229 11.26 18.46 -16.19
CA SER A 229 11.81 17.32 -15.48
C SER A 229 12.34 17.74 -14.11
N VAL A 230 11.95 17.00 -13.08
CA VAL A 230 12.39 17.25 -11.70
C VAL A 230 12.99 15.98 -11.11
N HIS A 231 13.68 16.16 -10.00
CA HIS A 231 14.17 15.08 -9.15
C HIS A 231 13.36 15.07 -7.86
N GLY A 232 12.91 13.91 -7.42
CA GLY A 232 12.05 13.81 -6.25
C GLY A 232 11.81 12.39 -5.76
N TYR A 233 11.15 12.31 -4.60
CA TYR A 233 10.88 11.07 -3.90
C TYR A 233 9.48 11.07 -3.31
N GLY A 234 8.90 9.88 -3.14
CA GLY A 234 7.80 9.69 -2.21
C GLY A 234 8.27 9.98 -0.79
N ASN A 235 7.46 10.67 -0.01
CA ASN A 235 7.88 11.21 1.29
C ASN A 235 7.88 10.19 2.45
N LEU A 236 7.64 8.90 2.18
CA LEU A 236 7.48 7.86 3.19
C LEU A 236 8.43 6.67 2.94
N PRO A 237 9.26 6.30 3.93
CA PRO A 237 10.11 5.12 3.84
C PRO A 237 9.29 3.84 3.76
N THR A 238 8.20 3.73 4.53
CA THR A 238 7.31 2.56 4.56
C THR A 238 6.59 2.26 3.25
N ALA A 239 6.64 3.18 2.28
CA ALA A 239 6.14 2.95 0.92
C ALA A 239 7.30 2.82 -0.08
N ASP A 240 8.48 2.38 0.39
CA ASP A 240 9.72 2.29 -0.36
C ASP A 240 10.13 3.59 -1.07
N TYR A 241 9.75 4.75 -0.53
CA TYR A 241 9.91 6.06 -1.17
C TYR A 241 9.23 6.18 -2.54
N CYS A 242 8.28 5.29 -2.84
CA CYS A 242 7.45 5.38 -4.03
C CYS A 242 6.49 6.57 -3.91
N PRO A 243 6.43 7.47 -4.91
CA PRO A 243 5.43 8.52 -4.93
C PRO A 243 4.07 7.96 -5.35
N TYR A 244 3.04 8.29 -4.57
CA TYR A 244 1.69 7.83 -4.76
C TYR A 244 0.61 8.87 -4.44
N TYR A 245 -0.59 8.61 -4.95
CA TYR A 245 -1.76 9.41 -4.63
C TYR A 245 -2.30 9.04 -3.24
N ARG A 246 -2.21 9.98 -2.29
CA ARG A 246 -2.82 9.86 -0.97
C ARG A 246 -3.98 10.83 -0.82
N VAL A 247 -4.92 10.50 0.05
CA VAL A 247 -6.00 11.43 0.40
C VAL A 247 -5.38 12.65 1.12
N TYR A 248 -5.79 13.85 0.70
CA TYR A 248 -5.27 15.11 1.19
C TYR A 248 -6.44 16.09 1.39
N GLY A 249 -6.62 16.63 2.62
CA GLY A 249 -7.58 17.70 2.93
C GLY A 249 -6.96 19.08 2.62
N ASP A 250 -7.67 20.13 2.18
CA ASP A 250 -8.98 20.65 2.60
C ASP A 250 -10.13 20.56 1.55
N PHE A 251 -11.28 21.14 1.91
CA PHE A 251 -12.62 20.58 1.80
C PHE A 251 -13.61 21.42 0.99
N SER A 252 -14.53 20.77 0.25
CA SER A 252 -15.74 21.44 -0.23
C SER A 252 -16.58 21.89 0.97
N SER A 253 -17.18 23.09 0.87
CA SER A 253 -18.05 23.70 1.89
C SER A 253 -19.54 23.60 1.56
N GLN A 254 -19.90 22.92 0.46
CA GLN A 254 -21.27 22.89 -0.07
C GLN A 254 -22.31 22.31 0.91
N ASP A 255 -21.92 21.42 1.83
CA ASP A 255 -22.82 20.79 2.82
C ASP A 255 -22.68 21.32 4.25
N LYS A 256 -22.21 22.57 4.44
CA LYS A 256 -21.94 23.16 5.78
C LYS A 256 -20.94 22.35 6.61
N GLY A 257 -20.07 21.61 5.93
CA GLY A 257 -19.09 20.72 6.50
C GLY A 257 -18.05 20.35 5.45
N SER A 258 -16.90 19.94 5.96
CA SER A 258 -15.69 19.64 5.24
C SER A 258 -15.74 18.27 4.55
N ASP A 259 -15.84 18.17 3.21
CA ASP A 259 -15.87 16.88 2.49
C ASP A 259 -14.85 16.75 1.34
N THR A 260 -14.21 15.57 1.22
CA THR A 260 -13.20 15.23 0.21
C THR A 260 -13.76 14.39 -0.96
N ARG A 261 -15.03 13.98 -0.92
CA ARG A 261 -15.65 13.18 -1.98
C ARG A 261 -15.67 13.94 -3.30
N CYS A 262 -15.23 13.30 -4.36
CA CYS A 262 -15.32 13.81 -5.72
C CYS A 262 -16.73 13.72 -6.31
N THR A 263 -17.74 13.39 -5.51
CA THR A 263 -19.14 13.60 -5.88
C THR A 263 -19.54 15.07 -5.82
N TYR A 264 -18.79 15.91 -5.09
CA TYR A 264 -19.05 17.34 -5.00
C TYR A 264 -18.40 18.10 -6.17
N PRO A 265 -19.12 18.99 -6.85
CA PRO A 265 -18.59 19.80 -7.97
C PRO A 265 -17.30 20.55 -7.65
N ASP A 266 -17.15 21.11 -6.44
CA ASP A 266 -15.93 21.85 -6.06
C ASP A 266 -14.68 20.96 -6.01
N ASN A 267 -14.87 19.67 -5.76
CA ASN A 267 -13.81 18.68 -5.69
C ASN A 267 -13.47 18.08 -7.06
N MET A 268 -14.04 18.59 -8.16
CA MET A 268 -13.86 18.07 -9.53
C MET A 268 -13.05 18.99 -10.46
N ASN A 269 -12.58 20.15 -9.97
CA ASN A 269 -11.85 21.14 -10.77
C ASN A 269 -10.35 20.81 -10.94
N TYR A 270 -10.02 19.64 -11.51
CA TYR A 270 -8.63 19.26 -11.84
C TYR A 270 -8.46 19.08 -13.35
N ASN A 271 -7.32 19.55 -13.87
CA ASN A 271 -7.05 19.57 -15.31
C ASN A 271 -6.76 18.15 -15.86
N ASN A 272 -7.62 17.72 -16.79
CA ASN A 272 -7.32 16.97 -18.03
C ASN A 272 -6.83 15.50 -18.08
N TYR A 273 -6.88 14.68 -17.02
CA TYR A 273 -6.69 13.21 -17.20
C TYR A 273 -7.71 12.31 -16.47
N SER A 274 -8.77 12.90 -15.90
CA SER A 274 -9.80 12.17 -15.15
C SER A 274 -11.06 11.82 -15.95
N LEU A 275 -11.06 12.08 -17.26
CA LEU A 275 -12.16 11.76 -18.16
C LEU A 275 -11.69 10.67 -19.14
N GLU A 276 -12.43 9.57 -19.14
CA GLU A 276 -12.30 8.40 -20.03
C GLU A 276 -11.36 7.27 -19.59
N VAL A 277 -11.73 6.58 -18.50
CA VAL A 277 -11.74 5.11 -18.56
C VAL A 277 -13.20 4.71 -18.64
N THR A 278 -13.70 4.59 -19.88
CA THR A 278 -14.91 3.83 -20.15
C THR A 278 -14.72 2.44 -19.55
N LEU A 279 -15.50 2.12 -18.53
CA LEU A 279 -15.75 0.72 -18.13
C LEU A 279 -16.02 -0.08 -19.42
N PRO A 280 -15.41 -1.26 -19.62
CA PRO A 280 -15.93 -2.18 -20.62
C PRO A 280 -17.41 -2.39 -20.28
N ARG A 281 -18.29 -2.00 -21.20
CA ARG A 281 -19.71 -2.30 -21.07
C ARG A 281 -19.83 -3.82 -20.89
N TYR A 282 -20.30 -4.26 -19.73
CA TYR A 282 -20.82 -5.61 -19.57
C TYR A 282 -21.98 -5.75 -20.56
N GLY A 283 -21.73 -6.45 -21.65
CA GLY A 283 -22.75 -6.98 -22.55
C GLY A 283 -23.37 -8.22 -21.92
N ALA A 284 -24.69 -8.31 -22.07
CA ALA A 284 -25.59 -9.37 -21.61
C ALA A 284 -25.18 -10.79 -22.02
#